data_AF-A0A354DG80-F1
#
_entry.id   AF-A0A354DG80-F1
#
_cell.length_a   1.000
_cell.length_b   1.000
_cell.length_c   1.000
_cell.angle_alpha   90.00
_cell.angle_beta   90.00
_cell.angle_gamma   90.00
#
_symmetry.space_group_name_H-M   'P 1'
#
loop_
_entity.id
_entity.type
_entity.pdbx_description
1 polymer ?
#
loop_
_entity_poly.entity_id
_entity_poly.type
_entity_poly.pdbx_seq_one_letter_code
_entity_poly.pdbx_strand_id
1 'polypeptide(L)' 'INDLLGTEIDDGVVDTIGGWMYSVLTKKPEKGDLIKKGNFLFVIDKMDENRIERISVKQQPELNNVEPLRNLEEAL' A
#
# COMPACT_ATOMS: atom_id res chain seq x y z
N ILE A 1 9.49 -3.18 -11.48
CA ILE A 1 8.58 -2.58 -10.46
C ILE A 1 9.20 -2.73 -9.08
N ASN A 2 9.63 -3.93 -8.69
CA ASN A 2 10.31 -4.19 -7.41
C ASN A 2 11.59 -3.35 -7.24
N ASP A 3 12.41 -3.20 -8.30
CA ASP A 3 13.62 -2.36 -8.28
C ASP A 3 13.35 -0.86 -8.10
N LEU A 4 12.14 -0.37 -8.44
CA LEU A 4 11.80 1.05 -8.38
C LEU A 4 11.23 1.47 -7.02
N LEU A 5 10.76 0.50 -6.23
CA LEU A 5 10.07 0.74 -4.96
C LEU A 5 10.88 0.26 -3.74
N GLY A 6 11.98 -0.48 -3.94
CA GLY A 6 12.73 -1.10 -2.83
C GLY A 6 11.87 -2.11 -2.06
N THR A 7 10.88 -2.70 -2.74
CA THR A 7 9.93 -3.65 -2.17
C THR A 7 10.03 -5.00 -2.87
N GLU A 8 10.21 -6.06 -2.11
CA GLU A 8 9.91 -7.41 -2.56
C GLU A 8 8.39 -7.61 -2.54
N ILE A 9 7.69 -7.14 -3.59
CA ILE A 9 6.34 -7.63 -3.87
C ILE A 9 6.54 -8.98 -4.55
N ASP A 10 6.88 -9.99 -3.75
CA ASP A 10 6.94 -11.38 -4.17
C ASP A 10 5.69 -12.09 -3.63
N ASP A 11 4.61 -12.00 -4.40
CA ASP A 11 3.43 -12.84 -4.24
C ASP A 11 3.30 -13.71 -5.52
N GLY A 12 4.41 -14.36 -5.90
CA GLY A 12 4.57 -15.65 -6.60
C GLY A 12 3.77 -16.03 -7.86
N VAL A 13 2.72 -15.31 -8.27
CA VAL A 13 1.80 -15.73 -9.35
C VAL A 13 1.25 -14.53 -10.15
N VAL A 14 1.70 -13.29 -9.89
CA VAL A 14 1.11 -12.13 -10.55
C VAL A 14 2.15 -11.26 -11.24
N ASP A 15 2.15 -11.31 -12.58
CA ASP A 15 3.10 -10.64 -13.45
C ASP A 15 3.02 -9.10 -13.37
N THR A 16 1.93 -8.55 -12.80
CA THR A 16 1.68 -7.10 -12.71
C THR A 16 1.04 -6.70 -11.38
N ILE A 17 1.36 -5.50 -10.89
CA ILE A 17 0.75 -4.91 -9.69
C ILE A 17 -0.79 -4.80 -9.81
N GLY A 18 -1.31 -4.55 -11.01
CA GLY A 18 -2.74 -4.51 -11.26
C GLY A 18 -3.40 -5.86 -10.98
N GLY A 19 -2.85 -6.95 -11.52
CA GLY A 19 -3.33 -8.29 -11.25
C GLY A 19 -3.31 -8.63 -9.75
N TRP A 20 -2.28 -8.18 -9.03
CA TRP A 20 -2.19 -8.42 -7.58
C TRP A 20 -3.28 -7.66 -6.82
N MET A 21 -3.58 -6.41 -7.20
CA MET A 21 -4.70 -5.69 -6.60
C MET A 21 -6.05 -6.39 -6.88
N TYR A 22 -6.22 -6.99 -8.06
CA TYR A 22 -7.37 -7.82 -8.38
C TYR A 22 -7.50 -9.06 -7.49
N SER A 23 -6.38 -9.73 -7.14
CA SER A 23 -6.44 -10.93 -6.31
C SER A 23 -6.70 -10.63 -4.83
N VAL A 24 -6.35 -9.43 -4.37
CA VAL A 24 -6.54 -9.00 -2.97
C VAL A 24 -7.92 -8.39 -2.74
N LEU A 25 -8.45 -7.65 -3.71
CA LEU A 25 -9.79 -7.05 -3.60
C LEU A 25 -10.87 -8.13 -3.75
N THR A 26 -11.79 -8.20 -2.79
CA THR A 26 -12.92 -9.15 -2.81
C THR A 26 -14.07 -8.71 -3.72
N LYS A 27 -13.94 -7.52 -4.32
CA LYS A 27 -14.89 -6.91 -5.25
C LYS A 27 -14.18 -6.55 -6.55
N LYS A 28 -14.97 -6.24 -7.58
CA LYS A 28 -14.44 -5.62 -8.79
C LYS A 28 -13.68 -4.32 -8.40
N PRO A 29 -12.40 -4.17 -8.79
CA PRO A 29 -11.64 -2.96 -8.51
C PRO A 29 -12.21 -1.74 -9.21
N GLU A 30 -12.16 -0.61 -8.53
CA GLU A 30 -12.62 0.69 -9.02
C GLU A 30 -11.62 1.79 -8.68
N LYS A 31 -11.72 2.91 -9.40
CA LYS A 31 -10.92 4.10 -9.09
C LYS A 31 -11.18 4.53 -7.64
N GLY A 32 -10.10 4.78 -6.90
CA GLY A 32 -10.12 5.17 -5.50
C GLY A 32 -10.00 3.99 -4.53
N ASP A 33 -10.08 2.74 -5.00
CA ASP A 33 -9.78 1.60 -4.15
C ASP A 33 -8.33 1.64 -3.67
N LEU A 34 -8.16 1.21 -2.42
CA LEU A 34 -6.93 1.34 -1.67
C LEU A 34 -6.54 0.03 -1.01
N ILE A 35 -5.24 -0.28 -1.06
CA ILE A 35 -4.65 -1.46 -0.41
C ILE A 35 -3.42 -1.01 0.36
N LYS A 36 -3.34 -1.38 1.63
CA LYS A 36 -2.15 -1.17 2.46
C LYS A 36 -1.38 -2.48 2.59
N LYS A 37 -0.07 -2.45 2.29
CA LYS A 37 0.86 -3.57 2.48
C LYS A 37 2.15 -3.02 3.08
N GLY A 38 2.43 -3.39 4.33
CA GLY A 38 3.52 -2.81 5.10
C GLY A 38 3.38 -1.29 5.25
N ASN A 39 4.44 -0.57 4.91
CA ASN A 39 4.50 0.89 4.87
C ASN A 39 4.05 1.51 3.54
N PHE A 40 3.53 0.72 2.60
CA PHE A 40 3.03 1.22 1.32
C PHE A 40 1.51 1.27 1.27
N LEU A 41 1.00 2.34 0.69
CA LEU A 41 -0.40 2.52 0.32
C LEU A 41 -0.51 2.60 -1.20
N PHE A 42 -1.23 1.65 -1.78
CA PHE A 42 -1.53 1.57 -3.21
C PHE A 42 -2.94 2.14 -3.45
N VAL A 43 -3.09 3.01 -4.43
CA VAL A 43 -4.37 3.64 -4.79
C VAL A 43 -4.61 3.53 -6.29
N ILE A 44 -5.77 3.04 -6.69
CA ILE A 44 -6.16 2.99 -8.11
C ILE A 44 -6.55 4.40 -8.58
N ASP A 45 -5.73 5.01 -9.44
CA ASP A 45 -6.00 6.36 -9.96
C ASP A 45 -6.87 6.33 -11.21
N LYS A 46 -6.72 5.28 -12.02
CA LYS A 46 -7.41 5.16 -13.31
C LYS A 46 -7.71 3.72 -13.68
N MET A 47 -8.95 3.50 -14.10
CA MET A 47 -9.45 2.29 -14.73
C MET A 47 -9.68 2.55 -16.22
N ASP A 48 -9.35 1.58 -17.05
CA ASP A 48 -9.75 1.46 -18.45
C ASP A 48 -10.63 0.22 -18.58
N GLU A 49 -11.94 0.42 -18.62
CA GLU A 49 -12.96 -0.63 -18.51
C GLU A 49 -12.75 -1.57 -17.31
N ASN A 50 -12.15 -2.74 -17.55
CA ASN A 50 -11.87 -3.78 -16.56
C ASN A 50 -10.36 -3.95 -16.31
N ARG A 51 -9.54 -2.97 -16.69
CA ARG A 51 -8.09 -2.99 -16.48
C ARG A 51 -7.67 -1.80 -15.63
N ILE A 52 -6.86 -2.05 -14.62
CA ILE A 52 -6.20 -0.98 -13.87
C ILE A 52 -5.13 -0.38 -14.77
N GLU A 53 -5.28 0.90 -15.13
CA GLU A 53 -4.36 1.60 -16.03
C GLU A 53 -3.27 2.35 -15.24
N ARG A 54 -3.62 2.87 -14.06
CA ARG A 54 -2.67 3.61 -13.22
C ARG A 54 -2.93 3.41 -11.74
N ILE A 55 -1.85 3.22 -11.00
CA ILE A 55 -1.81 3.12 -9.54
C ILE A 55 -0.80 4.14 -9.02
N SER A 56 -1.20 4.88 -7.98
CA SER A 56 -0.28 5.66 -7.15
C SER A 56 0.17 4.82 -5.97
N VAL A 57 1.46 4.91 -5.64
CA VAL A 57 2.04 4.27 -4.46
C VAL A 57 2.59 5.35 -3.55
N LYS A 58 2.20 5.32 -2.28
CA LYS A 58 2.74 6.21 -1.25
C LYS A 58 3.43 5.37 -0.17
N GLN A 59 4.69 5.67 0.09
CA GLN A 59 5.36 5.16 1.28
C GLN A 59 4.99 6.05 2.47
N GLN A 60 4.41 5.46 3.50
CA GLN A 60 4.23 6.12 4.80
C GLN A 60 5.46 5.82 5.65
N PRO A 61 6.01 6.78 6.42
CA PRO A 61 7.01 6.45 7.42
C PRO A 61 6.42 5.42 8.39
N GLU A 62 7.17 4.36 8.68
CA GLU A 62 6.81 3.41 9.73
C GLU A 62 6.67 4.19 11.04
N LEU A 63 5.52 4.10 11.71
CA LEU A 63 5.34 4.63 13.06
C LEU A 63 6.05 3.70 14.07
N ASN A 64 7.33 3.43 13.86
CA ASN A 64 8.18 2.76 14.83
C ASN A 64 8.94 3.87 15.58
N ASN A 65 8.55 4.09 16.84
CA ASN A 65 9.08 5.04 17.84
C ASN A 65 8.17 6.23 18.19
N VAL A 66 6.90 5.97 18.52
CA VAL A 66 6.31 6.73 19.64
C VAL A 66 6.83 6.10 20.93
N GLU A 67 7.91 6.64 21.48
CA GLU A 67 8.11 6.46 22.93
C GLU A 67 6.85 6.99 23.61
N PRO A 68 6.19 6.22 24.48
CA PRO A 68 5.05 6.72 25.23
C PRO A 68 5.47 8.00 25.95
N LEU A 69 4.75 9.10 25.73
CA LEU A 69 4.89 10.39 26.45
C LEU A 69 4.52 10.27 27.94
N ARG A 70 4.97 9.21 28.62
CA ARG A 70 4.49 8.83 29.96
C ARG A 70 5.41 9.27 31.09
N ASN A 71 6.47 10.02 30.82
CA ASN A 71 7.45 10.43 31.85
C ASN A 71 7.44 11.93 32.18
N LEU A 72 6.34 12.65 31.92
CA LEU A 72 6.22 14.08 32.32
C LEU A 72 5.37 14.30 33.59
N GLU A 73 4.72 13.27 34.14
CA GLU A 73 3.91 13.39 35.37
C GLU A 73 4.66 13.00 36.65
N GLU A 74 5.89 12.45 36.57
CA GLU A 74 6.70 12.10 37.75
C GLU A 74 7.72 13.19 38.16
N ALA A 75 7.73 14.34 37.48
CA ALA A 75 8.68 15.44 37.70
C ALA A 75 8.08 16.70 38.36
N LEU A 76 6.91 16.59 39.01
CA LEU A 76 6.27 17.68 39.76
C LEU A 76 5.97 17.30 41.21
#